data_AF-A0A2N6K593-F1
#
_entry.id   AF-A0A2N6K593-F1
#
_cell.length_a   1.000
_cell.length_b   1.000
_cell.length_c   1.000
_cell.angle_alpha   90.00
_cell.angle_beta   90.00
_cell.angle_gamma   90.00
#
_symmetry.space_group_name_H-M   'P 1'
#
loop_
_entity.id
_entity.type
_entity.pdbx_description
1 polymer ?
#
loop_
_entity_poly.entity_id
_entity_poly.type
_entity_poly.pdbx_seq_one_letter_code
_entity_poly.pdbx_strand_id
1 'polypeptide(L)'
;MSDPHTPQSKDRTLEKALTNKIIDDYFENSESWLRAILRMCIFSLAHFDGQPVFMVECPNQAVAKRLSRKTYPFRGMVYYLTDDFNASDRSLFCYQEDKGETWRCFDTSINAWTDLQKAKSRRHSS
;
A
#
# COMPACT_ATOMS: atom_id res chain seq x y z
N MET A 1 -30.71 4.27 26.36
CA MET A 1 -30.30 5.23 25.33
C MET A 1 -28.91 4.85 24.91
N SER A 2 -28.72 4.46 23.65
CA SER A 2 -27.43 4.01 23.11
C SER A 2 -26.63 5.22 22.68
N ASP A 3 -25.41 5.39 23.18
CA ASP A 3 -24.47 6.40 22.70
C ASP A 3 -24.17 6.18 21.20
N PRO A 4 -24.50 7.14 20.31
CA PRO A 4 -23.96 7.15 18.97
C PRO A 4 -22.60 7.87 19.01
N HIS A 5 -21.59 7.30 18.36
CA HIS A 5 -20.27 7.91 18.11
C HIS A 5 -19.12 7.63 19.09
N THR A 6 -18.99 6.40 19.57
CA THR A 6 -17.64 5.83 19.67
C THR A 6 -17.19 5.49 18.23
N PRO A 7 -16.13 6.09 17.66
CA PRO A 7 -15.65 5.69 16.36
C PRO A 7 -15.18 4.24 16.47
N GLN A 8 -15.98 3.32 15.95
CA GLN A 8 -15.59 1.97 15.61
C GLN A 8 -14.22 2.08 14.96
N SER A 9 -13.23 1.38 15.50
CA SER A 9 -11.85 1.31 14.97
C SER A 9 -11.90 1.30 13.43
N LYS A 10 -11.62 2.46 12.81
CA LYS A 10 -11.77 2.80 11.38
C LYS A 10 -12.46 1.73 10.54
N ASP A 11 -13.74 1.89 10.25
CA ASP A 11 -14.42 1.06 9.25
C ASP A 11 -13.69 1.18 7.89
N ARG A 12 -12.87 0.18 7.57
CA ARG A 12 -12.08 0.12 6.31
C ARG A 12 -12.83 -0.60 5.20
N THR A 13 -14.14 -0.77 5.31
CA THR A 13 -14.95 -1.52 4.34
C THR A 13 -14.83 -0.94 2.93
N LEU A 14 -14.80 0.39 2.79
CA LEU A 14 -14.61 1.06 1.51
C LEU A 14 -13.22 0.80 0.90
N GLU A 15 -12.16 0.92 1.70
CA GLU A 15 -10.78 0.67 1.25
C GLU A 15 -10.61 -0.80 0.81
N LYS A 16 -11.26 -1.72 1.55
CA LYS A 16 -11.25 -3.14 1.21
C LYS A 16 -12.06 -3.44 -0.05
N ALA A 17 -13.21 -2.81 -0.23
CA ALA A 17 -14.00 -2.92 -1.46
C ALA A 17 -13.23 -2.39 -2.68
N LEU A 18 -12.57 -1.24 -2.55
CA LEU A 18 -11.71 -0.68 -3.58
C LEU A 18 -10.54 -1.62 -3.90
N THR A 19 -9.88 -2.15 -2.88
CA THR A 19 -8.79 -3.12 -3.04
C THR A 19 -9.25 -4.34 -3.82
N ASN A 20 -10.39 -4.92 -3.45
CA ASN A 20 -10.95 -6.08 -4.17
C ASN A 20 -11.26 -5.75 -5.62
N LYS A 21 -11.87 -4.58 -5.89
CA LYS A 21 -12.13 -4.14 -7.25
C LYS A 21 -10.85 -4.00 -8.08
N ILE A 22 -9.81 -3.38 -7.54
CA ILE A 22 -8.50 -3.30 -8.21
C ILE A 22 -7.93 -4.69 -8.48
N ILE A 23 -8.06 -5.63 -7.55
CA ILE A 23 -7.57 -7.01 -7.74
C ILE A 23 -8.34 -7.71 -8.85
N ASP A 24 -9.65 -7.54 -8.91
CA ASP A 24 -10.50 -8.18 -9.90
C ASP A 24 -10.30 -7.56 -11.30
N ASP A 25 -10.08 -6.25 -11.40
CA ASP A 25 -9.90 -5.56 -12.69
C ASP A 25 -8.46 -5.61 -13.21
N TYR A 26 -7.46 -5.39 -12.34
CA TYR A 26 -6.05 -5.24 -12.75
C TYR A 26 -5.24 -6.53 -12.58
N PHE A 27 -5.54 -7.32 -11.55
CA PHE A 27 -4.80 -8.55 -11.24
C PHE A 27 -5.53 -9.82 -11.72
N GLU A 28 -6.55 -9.72 -12.57
CA GLU A 28 -7.36 -10.86 -13.03
C GLU A 28 -6.49 -12.03 -13.55
N ASN A 29 -5.51 -11.69 -14.40
CA ASN A 29 -4.60 -12.63 -15.04
C ASN A 29 -3.40 -13.04 -14.15
N SER A 30 -3.31 -12.50 -12.93
CA SER A 30 -2.28 -12.90 -11.97
C SER A 30 -2.59 -14.25 -11.34
N GLU A 31 -1.53 -14.91 -10.87
CA GLU A 31 -1.61 -16.18 -10.17
C GLU A 31 -2.66 -16.12 -9.04
N SER A 32 -3.51 -17.15 -8.93
CA SER A 32 -4.60 -17.21 -7.96
C SER A 32 -4.13 -17.02 -6.52
N TRP A 33 -2.95 -17.57 -6.18
CA TRP A 33 -2.33 -17.37 -4.88
C TRP A 33 -1.95 -15.90 -4.63
N LEU A 34 -1.52 -15.16 -5.66
CA LEU A 34 -1.14 -13.75 -5.53
C LEU A 34 -2.38 -12.92 -5.25
N ARG A 35 -3.46 -13.13 -6.02
CA ARG A 35 -4.75 -12.49 -5.77
C ARG A 35 -5.27 -12.75 -4.35
N ALA A 36 -5.15 -13.98 -3.85
CA ALA A 36 -5.56 -14.33 -2.49
C ALA A 36 -4.79 -13.54 -1.42
N ILE A 37 -3.47 -13.39 -1.58
CA ILE A 37 -2.64 -12.61 -0.66
C ILE A 37 -2.95 -11.12 -0.76
N LEU A 38 -3.19 -10.61 -1.98
CA LEU A 38 -3.53 -9.20 -2.19
C LEU A 38 -4.85 -8.82 -1.51
N ARG A 39 -5.84 -9.72 -1.46
CA ARG A 39 -7.12 -9.48 -0.77
C ARG A 39 -6.99 -9.38 0.76
N MET A 40 -5.84 -9.78 1.31
CA MET A 40 -5.51 -9.55 2.73
C MET A 40 -4.92 -8.16 2.98
N CYS A 41 -4.51 -7.47 1.92
CA CYS A 41 -3.88 -6.16 1.99
C CYS A 41 -4.90 -5.04 1.76
N ILE A 42 -4.45 -3.80 1.96
CA ILE A 42 -5.21 -2.61 1.61
C ILE A 42 -4.39 -1.75 0.66
N PHE A 43 -5.00 -1.38 -0.45
CA PHE A 43 -4.39 -0.54 -1.48
C PHE A 43 -4.78 0.91 -1.27
N SER A 44 -3.81 1.80 -1.40
CA SER A 44 -4.05 3.23 -1.37
C SER A 44 -3.07 3.97 -2.27
N LEU A 45 -3.46 5.17 -2.68
CA LEU A 45 -2.56 6.12 -3.31
C LEU A 45 -2.05 7.09 -2.24
N ALA A 46 -0.73 7.23 -2.14
CA ALA A 46 -0.09 8.12 -1.18
C ALA A 46 0.90 9.05 -1.90
N HIS A 47 1.43 10.02 -1.17
CA HIS A 47 2.54 10.86 -1.65
C HIS A 47 3.75 10.64 -0.76
N PHE A 48 4.89 10.28 -1.36
CA PHE A 48 6.16 10.04 -0.67
C PHE A 48 7.28 10.74 -1.42
N ASP A 49 8.10 11.53 -0.73
CA ASP A 49 9.10 12.44 -1.34
C ASP A 49 8.55 13.35 -2.45
N GLY A 50 7.30 13.83 -2.31
CA GLY A 50 6.65 14.70 -3.31
C GLY A 50 6.14 13.97 -4.55
N GLN A 51 6.33 12.65 -4.65
CA GLN A 51 5.88 11.83 -5.76
C GLN A 51 4.66 10.98 -5.36
N PRO A 52 3.69 10.77 -6.27
CA PRO A 52 2.62 9.80 -6.04
C PRO A 52 3.22 8.39 -5.98
N VAL A 53 2.79 7.60 -4.99
CA VAL A 53 3.23 6.22 -4.79
C VAL A 53 2.03 5.32 -4.54
N PHE A 54 2.10 4.11 -5.09
CA PHE A 54 1.12 3.07 -4.81
C PHE A 54 1.49 2.36 -3.51
N MET A 55 0.66 2.46 -2.47
CA MET A 55 0.93 1.86 -1.17
C MET A 55 0.08 0.61 -0.95
N VAL A 56 0.76 -0.48 -0.58
CA VAL A 56 0.17 -1.78 -0.23
C VAL A 56 0.39 -2.02 1.26
N GLU A 57 -0.65 -1.81 2.04
CA GLU A 57 -0.67 -2.12 3.46
C GLU A 57 -0.91 -3.62 3.66
N CYS A 58 0.13 -4.33 4.09
CA CYS A 58 0.14 -5.75 4.32
C CYS A 58 -0.24 -6.08 5.77
N PRO A 59 -0.89 -7.23 6.04
CA PRO A 59 -1.31 -7.62 7.38
C PRO A 59 -0.12 -7.96 8.31
N ASN A 60 1.04 -8.31 7.76
CA ASN A 60 2.25 -8.62 8.52
C ASN A 60 3.52 -8.58 7.63
N GLN A 61 4.67 -8.73 8.28
CA GLN A 61 5.99 -8.75 7.63
C GLN A 61 6.13 -9.86 6.57
N ALA A 62 5.57 -11.05 6.81
CA ALA A 62 5.72 -12.18 5.90
C ALA A 62 5.05 -11.91 4.55
N VAL A 63 3.84 -11.33 4.57
CA VAL A 63 3.14 -10.91 3.36
C VAL A 63 3.92 -9.80 2.65
N ALA A 64 4.35 -8.77 3.38
CA ALA A 64 5.11 -7.67 2.79
C ALA A 64 6.41 -8.14 2.11
N LYS A 65 7.18 -9.03 2.74
CA LYS A 65 8.40 -9.64 2.15
C LYS A 65 8.10 -10.52 0.93
N ARG A 66 6.94 -11.18 0.88
CA ARG A 66 6.54 -11.99 -0.27
C ARG A 66 6.18 -11.10 -1.46
N LEU A 67 5.43 -10.03 -1.23
CA LEU A 67 5.05 -9.08 -2.27
C LEU A 67 6.23 -8.23 -2.75
N SER A 68 7.15 -7.86 -1.87
CA SER A 68 8.37 -7.09 -2.24
C SER A 68 9.28 -7.83 -3.23
N ARG A 69 9.13 -9.16 -3.37
CA ARG A 69 9.85 -9.98 -4.37
C ARG A 69 9.11 -10.10 -5.70
N LYS A 70 7.86 -9.61 -5.76
CA LYS A 70 6.96 -9.69 -6.91
C LYS A 70 6.50 -8.28 -7.26
N THR A 71 7.45 -7.40 -7.57
CA THR A 71 7.17 -5.99 -7.85
C THR A 71 6.65 -5.73 -9.26
N TYR A 72 6.92 -6.63 -10.21
CA TYR A 72 6.52 -6.46 -11.62
C TYR A 72 5.01 -6.28 -11.81
N PRO A 73 4.12 -7.07 -11.19
CA PRO A 73 2.67 -6.86 -11.26
C PRO A 73 2.17 -5.52 -10.69
N PHE A 74 3.03 -4.72 -10.06
CA PHE A 74 2.64 -3.43 -9.47
C PHE A 74 3.15 -2.24 -10.29
N ARG A 75 3.89 -2.49 -11.37
CA ARG A 75 4.32 -1.43 -12.29
C ARG A 75 3.12 -0.86 -13.03
N GLY A 76 3.05 0.44 -13.22
CA GLY A 76 1.92 1.11 -13.85
C GLY A 76 0.68 1.23 -12.96
N MET A 77 0.73 0.81 -11.69
CA MET A 77 -0.41 0.96 -10.76
C MET A 77 -0.78 2.42 -10.52
N VAL A 78 0.22 3.30 -10.41
CA VAL A 78 -0.05 4.73 -10.20
C VAL A 78 -0.74 5.31 -11.43
N TYR A 79 -0.24 5.00 -12.63
CA TYR A 79 -0.91 5.34 -13.88
C TYR A 79 -2.35 4.81 -13.93
N TYR A 80 -2.57 3.52 -13.63
CA TYR A 80 -3.92 2.93 -13.61
C TYR A 80 -4.91 3.65 -12.69
N LEU A 81 -4.44 4.16 -11.55
CA LEU A 81 -5.28 4.84 -10.56
C LEU A 81 -5.46 6.34 -10.79
N THR A 82 -4.57 6.97 -11.58
CA THR A 82 -4.52 8.43 -11.72
C THR A 82 -4.65 8.93 -13.16
N ASP A 83 -4.52 8.03 -14.13
CA ASP A 83 -4.38 8.33 -15.56
C ASP A 83 -3.19 9.26 -15.90
N ASP A 84 -2.17 9.29 -15.03
CA ASP A 84 -0.96 10.10 -15.21
C ASP A 84 0.22 9.25 -15.72
N PHE A 85 0.53 9.38 -17.01
CA PHE A 85 1.64 8.68 -17.66
C PHE A 85 3.02 9.12 -17.17
N ASN A 86 3.13 10.29 -16.53
CA ASN A 86 4.39 10.78 -15.97
C ASN A 86 4.59 10.33 -14.52
N ALA A 87 3.57 9.70 -13.91
CA ALA A 87 3.65 9.27 -12.54
C ALA A 87 4.63 8.10 -12.37
N SER A 88 5.35 8.09 -11.24
CA SER A 88 6.35 7.05 -10.98
C SER A 88 5.69 5.69 -10.74
N ASP A 89 6.35 4.61 -11.19
CA ASP A 89 5.99 3.21 -10.86
C ASP A 89 6.32 2.83 -9.39
N ARG A 90 6.52 3.83 -8.53
CA ARG A 90 6.96 3.62 -7.15
C ARG A 90 5.83 3.00 -6.35
N SER A 91 6.13 1.83 -5.80
CA SER A 91 5.24 1.08 -4.93
C SER A 91 5.88 0.91 -3.55
N LEU A 92 5.07 1.00 -2.50
CA LEU A 92 5.48 0.75 -1.12
C LEU A 92 4.75 -0.47 -0.57
N PHE A 93 5.48 -1.47 -0.09
CA PHE A 93 4.90 -2.62 0.62
C PHE A 93 5.13 -2.45 2.11
N CYS A 94 4.08 -2.05 2.82
CA CYS A 94 4.17 -1.60 4.20
C CYS A 94 3.54 -2.62 5.14
N TYR A 95 4.13 -2.82 6.32
CA TYR A 95 3.49 -3.53 7.43
C TYR A 95 3.75 -2.77 8.73
N GLN A 96 2.88 -2.97 9.69
CA GLN A 96 3.04 -2.43 11.04
C GLN A 96 3.82 -3.45 11.89
N GLU A 97 4.90 -3.02 12.55
CA GLU A 97 5.60 -3.87 13.51
C GLU A 97 4.73 -4.12 14.74
N ASP A 98 4.91 -5.28 15.40
CA ASP A 98 4.05 -5.89 16.44
C ASP A 98 3.76 -5.02 17.68
N LYS A 99 4.25 -3.77 17.72
CA LYS A 99 3.99 -2.78 18.77
C LYS A 99 3.22 -1.54 18.29
N GLY A 100 2.65 -1.58 17.08
CA GLY A 100 1.62 -0.62 16.66
C GLY A 100 2.10 0.79 16.28
N GLU A 101 3.38 1.13 16.44
CA GLU A 101 3.81 2.52 16.23
C GLU A 101 4.67 2.74 14.99
N THR A 102 5.33 1.70 14.50
CA THR A 102 6.28 1.82 13.39
C THR A 102 5.81 1.07 12.16
N TRP A 103 5.68 1.82 11.07
CA TRP A 103 5.44 1.28 9.73
C TRP A 103 6.77 1.05 9.02
N ARG A 104 7.00 -0.20 8.63
CA ARG A 104 8.16 -0.62 7.86
C ARG A 104 7.71 -0.89 6.42
N CYS A 105 8.29 -0.18 5.48
CA CYS A 105 7.91 -0.22 4.07
C CYS A 105 9.08 -0.63 3.19
N PHE A 106 8.83 -1.55 2.25
CA PHE A 106 9.76 -1.79 1.15
C PHE A 106 9.47 -0.82 0.03
N ASP A 107 10.47 -0.06 -0.39
CA ASP A 107 10.37 0.93 -1.45
C ASP A 107 10.99 0.41 -2.74
N THR A 108 10.18 0.26 -3.79
CA THR A 108 10.64 -0.26 -5.09
C THR A 108 11.63 0.66 -5.80
N SER A 109 11.65 1.96 -5.48
CA SER A 109 12.56 2.92 -6.13
C SER A 109 14.01 2.76 -5.68
N ILE A 110 14.23 2.43 -4.40
CA ILE A 110 15.55 2.21 -3.81
C ILE A 110 15.84 0.74 -3.53
N ASN A 111 14.89 -0.15 -3.82
CA ASN A 111 14.98 -1.59 -3.61
C ASN A 111 15.37 -1.97 -2.16
N ALA A 112 14.83 -1.23 -1.17
CA ALA A 112 15.24 -1.37 0.22
C ALA A 112 14.08 -1.12 1.20
N TRP A 113 14.26 -1.63 2.43
CA TRP A 113 13.33 -1.39 3.53
C TRP A 113 13.62 -0.07 4.23
N THR A 114 12.58 0.73 4.46
CA THR A 114 12.64 2.05 5.11
C THR A 114 11.50 2.21 6.13
N ASP A 115 11.64 3.18 7.03
CA ASP A 115 10.61 3.53 8.00
C ASP A 115 9.74 4.64 7.40
N LEU A 116 8.41 4.46 7.41
CA LEU A 116 7.48 5.46 6.85
C LEU A 116 7.58 6.82 7.59
N GLN A 117 7.94 6.81 8.87
CA GLN A 117 8.17 8.01 9.70
C GLN A 117 9.38 8.84 9.21
N LYS A 118 10.49 8.19 8.81
CA LYS A 118 11.69 8.88 8.31
C LYS A 118 11.44 9.63 7.01
N ALA A 119 10.49 9.16 6.22
CA ALA A 119 10.10 9.78 4.96
C ALA A 119 9.23 11.03 5.09
N LYS A 120 8.50 11.19 6.21
CA LYS A 120 7.79 12.44 6.51
C LYS A 120 8.74 13.55 6.93
N SER A 121 9.89 13.23 7.54
CA SER A 121 10.86 14.23 8.05
C SER A 121 11.70 14.92 6.97
N ARG A 122 11.73 14.41 5.73
CA ARG A 122 12.51 15.02 4.63
C ARG A 122 11.78 16.18 3.91
N ARG A 123 10.57 16.55 4.35
CA ARG A 123 9.79 17.68 3.79
C ARG A 123 9.93 19.03 4.52
N HIS A 124 10.89 19.18 5.43
CA HIS A 124 11.14 20.45 6.13
C HIS A 124 12.57 20.98 6.00
N SER A 125 13.20 20.79 4.85
CA SER A 125 14.47 21.47 4.57
C SER A 125 14.69 21.62 3.06
N SER A 126 14.03 22.63 2.48
CA SER A 126 14.53 23.52 1.42
C SER A 126 13.53 24.64 1.22
#